data_AF-A0A917N1H1-F1
#
_entry.id   AF-A0A917N1H1-F1
#
_cell.length_a   1.000
_cell.length_b   1.000
_cell.length_c   1.000
_cell.angle_alpha   90.00
_cell.angle_beta   90.00
_cell.angle_gamma   90.00
#
_symmetry.space_group_name_H-M   'P 1'
#
loop_
_entity.id
_entity.type
_entity.pdbx_description
1 polymer ?
#
loop_
_entity_poly.entity_id
_entity_poly.type
_entity_poly.pdbx_seq_one_letter_code
_entity_poly.pdbx_strand_id
1 'polypeptide(L)'
;MKKIVDYRKLLNVTKDAELQELKSVYRGLMKTWHPDKHAETPESRQEAEEKSKTIIEAYHFLVSIAPETRNQSLAEYTTTITTAGIQDFEYKQSVLKVSFADGNEYEYFDVPKAVYVKFINADSPGRFARRHIFSSYVYRSMSRLVATA
;
A
#
# COMPACT_ATOMS: atom_id res chain seq x y z
N MET A 1 8.63 -5.16 -10.14
CA MET A 1 7.18 -5.48 -10.21
C MET A 1 6.41 -4.22 -9.88
N LYS A 2 5.39 -3.87 -10.67
CA LYS A 2 4.52 -2.73 -10.37
C LYS A 2 3.33 -3.25 -9.56
N LYS A 3 3.55 -3.53 -8.27
CA LYS A 3 2.58 -4.17 -7.35
C LYS A 3 1.17 -3.53 -7.44
N ILE A 4 1.12 -2.19 -7.52
CA ILE A 4 -0.14 -1.43 -7.68
C ILE A 4 -0.86 -1.79 -8.99
N VAL A 5 -0.15 -1.86 -10.11
CA VAL A 5 -0.73 -2.13 -11.43
C VAL A 5 -1.27 -3.55 -11.49
N ASP A 6 -0.52 -4.50 -10.94
CA ASP A 6 -0.90 -5.92 -10.96
C ASP A 6 -2.16 -6.16 -10.10
N TYR A 7 -2.28 -5.50 -8.94
CA TYR A 7 -3.49 -5.58 -8.11
C TYR A 7 -4.70 -4.90 -8.72
N ARG A 8 -4.52 -3.75 -9.38
CA ARG A 8 -5.61 -3.10 -10.12
C ARG A 8 -6.14 -4.01 -11.22
N LYS A 9 -5.25 -4.70 -11.95
CA LYS A 9 -5.64 -5.70 -12.95
C LYS A 9 -6.36 -6.90 -12.32
N LEU A 10 -5.86 -7.42 -11.20
CA LEU A 10 -6.46 -8.56 -10.51
C LEU A 10 -7.90 -8.26 -10.07
N LEU A 11 -8.14 -7.07 -9.52
CA LEU A 11 -9.46 -6.63 -9.11
C LEU A 11 -10.27 -6.02 -10.27
N ASN A 12 -9.70 -5.91 -11.47
CA ASN A 12 -10.33 -5.27 -12.63
C ASN A 12 -10.87 -3.84 -12.33
N VAL A 13 -10.06 -3.05 -11.63
CA VAL A 13 -10.37 -1.67 -11.25
C VAL A 13 -9.39 -0.68 -11.88
N THR A 14 -9.85 0.55 -12.09
CA THR A 14 -9.00 1.60 -12.64
C THR A 14 -8.15 2.27 -11.55
N LYS A 15 -7.30 3.22 -11.96
CA LYS A 15 -6.51 4.00 -11.01
C LYS A 15 -7.35 4.95 -10.14
N ASP A 16 -8.55 5.28 -10.63
CA ASP A 16 -9.46 6.25 -10.04
C ASP A 16 -10.57 5.56 -9.22
N ALA A 17 -10.47 4.24 -9.05
CA ALA A 17 -11.44 3.46 -8.28
C ALA A 17 -11.54 3.93 -6.82
N GLU A 18 -12.76 4.18 -6.39
CA GLU A 18 -13.09 4.62 -5.04
C GLU A 18 -13.22 3.43 -4.07
N LEU A 19 -13.25 3.70 -2.76
CA LEU A 19 -13.36 2.64 -1.75
C LEU A 19 -14.63 1.81 -1.92
N GLN A 20 -15.74 2.43 -2.32
CA GLN A 20 -17.00 1.73 -2.57
C GLN A 20 -16.87 0.74 -3.73
N GLU A 21 -16.21 1.13 -4.82
CA GLU A 21 -15.96 0.25 -5.97
C GLU A 21 -15.05 -0.92 -5.56
N LEU A 22 -13.93 -0.65 -4.89
CA LEU A 22 -13.02 -1.66 -4.36
C LEU A 22 -13.76 -2.66 -3.46
N LYS A 23 -14.63 -2.18 -2.57
CA LYS A 23 -15.42 -3.02 -1.66
C LYS A 23 -16.44 -3.87 -2.41
N SER A 24 -17.10 -3.31 -3.42
CA SER A 24 -18.07 -4.02 -4.26
C SER A 24 -17.41 -5.16 -5.05
N VAL A 25 -16.31 -4.86 -5.73
CA VAL A 25 -15.51 -5.82 -6.49
C VAL A 25 -14.96 -6.93 -5.60
N TYR A 26 -14.37 -6.58 -4.45
CA TYR A 26 -13.85 -7.54 -3.49
C TYR A 26 -14.93 -8.53 -3.03
N ARG A 27 -16.12 -8.04 -2.67
CA ARG A 27 -17.26 -8.89 -2.28
C ARG A 27 -17.71 -9.81 -3.41
N GLY A 28 -17.74 -9.31 -4.65
CA GLY A 28 -18.06 -10.10 -5.83
C GLY A 28 -17.06 -11.23 -6.05
N LEU A 29 -15.76 -10.92 -6.01
CA LEU A 29 -14.68 -11.89 -6.19
C LEU A 29 -14.65 -12.94 -5.07
N MET A 30 -14.82 -12.53 -3.81
CA MET A 30 -14.90 -13.48 -2.69
C MET A 30 -16.13 -14.36 -2.78
N LYS A 31 -17.27 -13.87 -3.30
CA LYS A 31 -18.43 -14.73 -3.56
C LYS A 31 -18.14 -15.81 -4.61
N THR A 32 -17.21 -15.57 -5.53
CA THR A 32 -16.82 -16.54 -6.57
C THR A 32 -15.72 -17.49 -6.08
N TRP A 33 -14.70 -16.97 -5.39
CA TRP A 33 -13.47 -17.69 -5.05
C TRP A 33 -13.36 -18.09 -3.57
N HIS A 34 -14.45 -18.06 -2.80
CA HIS A 34 -14.42 -18.55 -1.42
C HIS A 34 -14.12 -20.06 -1.39
N PRO A 35 -13.15 -20.53 -0.58
CA PRO A 35 -12.79 -21.96 -0.50
C PRO A 35 -13.98 -22.89 -0.26
N ASP A 36 -14.95 -22.48 0.57
CA ASP A 36 -16.18 -23.25 0.84
C ASP A 36 -17.00 -23.59 -0.40
N LYS A 37 -16.91 -22.79 -1.48
CA LYS A 37 -17.62 -23.06 -2.74
C LYS A 37 -16.86 -24.00 -3.68
N HIS A 38 -15.61 -24.29 -3.37
CA HIS A 38 -14.70 -25.11 -4.19
C HIS A 38 -14.23 -26.35 -3.43
N ALA A 39 -15.06 -26.84 -2.49
CA ALA A 39 -14.72 -27.96 -1.62
C ALA A 39 -14.85 -29.35 -2.29
N GLU A 40 -15.17 -29.41 -3.58
CA GLU A 40 -15.45 -30.65 -4.32
C GLU A 40 -14.22 -31.53 -4.49
N THR A 41 -13.05 -30.93 -4.74
CA THR A 41 -11.78 -31.64 -4.86
C THR A 41 -10.68 -30.89 -4.09
N PRO A 42 -9.63 -31.60 -3.61
CA PRO A 42 -8.49 -30.94 -2.96
C PRO A 42 -7.81 -29.90 -3.86
N GLU A 43 -7.71 -30.17 -5.16
CA GLU A 43 -7.11 -29.26 -6.14
C GLU A 43 -7.93 -27.98 -6.33
N SER A 44 -9.25 -28.12 -6.49
CA SER A 44 -10.17 -26.97 -6.63
C SER A 44 -10.16 -26.09 -5.39
N ARG A 45 -10.14 -26.71 -4.20
CA ARG A 45 -10.04 -26.01 -2.92
C ARG A 45 -8.73 -25.24 -2.81
N GLN A 46 -7.60 -25.87 -3.14
CA GLN A 46 -6.29 -25.23 -3.09
C GLN A 46 -6.22 -24.03 -4.04
N GLU A 47 -6.74 -24.16 -5.27
CA GLU A 47 -6.78 -23.05 -6.22
C GLU A 47 -7.60 -21.86 -5.68
N ALA A 48 -8.76 -22.14 -5.06
CA ALA A 48 -9.59 -21.12 -4.44
C ALA A 48 -8.90 -20.45 -3.22
N GLU A 49 -8.17 -21.21 -2.41
CA GLU A 49 -7.38 -20.68 -1.28
C GLU A 49 -6.26 -19.74 -1.77
N GLU A 50 -5.51 -20.13 -2.79
CA GLU A 50 -4.45 -19.29 -3.37
C GLU A 50 -5.01 -18.01 -4.01
N LYS A 51 -6.11 -18.13 -4.77
CA LYS A 51 -6.77 -16.98 -5.39
C LYS A 51 -7.38 -16.03 -4.37
N SER A 52 -8.14 -16.54 -3.42
CA SER A 52 -8.77 -15.72 -2.37
C SER A 52 -7.73 -14.98 -1.54
N LYS A 53 -6.62 -15.63 -1.16
CA LYS A 53 -5.50 -14.97 -0.48
C LYS A 53 -4.94 -13.79 -1.28
N THR A 54 -4.74 -13.98 -2.58
CA THR A 54 -4.24 -12.92 -3.47
C THR A 54 -5.26 -11.78 -3.62
N ILE A 55 -6.55 -12.09 -3.72
CA ILE A 55 -7.64 -11.11 -3.78
C ILE A 55 -7.71 -10.28 -2.49
N ILE A 56 -7.61 -10.92 -1.33
CA ILE A 56 -7.61 -10.27 -0.01
C ILE A 56 -6.41 -9.32 0.10
N GLU A 57 -5.20 -9.78 -0.24
CA GLU A 57 -4.00 -8.93 -0.20
C GLU A 57 -4.15 -7.71 -1.14
N ALA A 58 -4.60 -7.94 -2.37
CA ALA A 58 -4.80 -6.87 -3.35
C ALA A 58 -5.83 -5.83 -2.88
N TYR A 59 -6.95 -6.29 -2.32
CA TYR A 59 -7.98 -5.40 -1.77
C TYR A 59 -7.43 -4.51 -0.65
N HIS A 60 -6.87 -5.12 0.40
CA HIS A 60 -6.35 -4.35 1.54
C HIS A 60 -5.21 -3.40 1.12
N PHE A 61 -4.37 -3.84 0.19
CA PHE A 61 -3.31 -2.99 -0.35
C PHE A 61 -3.88 -1.78 -1.10
N LEU A 62 -4.81 -1.97 -2.05
CA LEU A 62 -5.38 -0.86 -2.82
C LEU A 62 -6.17 0.11 -1.95
N VAL A 63 -6.90 -0.40 -0.96
CA VAL A 63 -7.56 0.43 0.06
C VAL A 63 -6.52 1.26 0.82
N SER A 64 -5.39 0.69 1.25
CA SER A 64 -4.36 1.42 2.00
C SER A 64 -3.68 2.58 1.27
N ILE A 65 -3.70 2.57 -0.06
CA ILE A 65 -3.14 3.65 -0.90
C ILE A 65 -4.22 4.54 -1.53
N ALA A 66 -5.50 4.24 -1.31
CA ALA A 66 -6.60 4.99 -1.90
C ALA A 66 -6.55 6.47 -1.44
N PRO A 67 -6.86 7.44 -2.32
CA PRO A 67 -6.91 8.85 -1.94
C PRO A 67 -7.80 9.11 -0.73
N GLU A 68 -8.98 8.49 -0.69
CA GLU A 68 -9.93 8.63 0.42
C GLU A 68 -9.32 8.18 1.76
N THR A 69 -8.69 7.00 1.81
CA THR A 69 -8.02 6.49 3.02
C THR A 69 -6.86 7.38 3.45
N ARG A 70 -6.06 7.89 2.51
CA ARG A 70 -4.96 8.82 2.83
C ARG A 70 -5.46 10.17 3.34
N ASN A 71 -6.58 10.66 2.79
CA ASN A 71 -7.19 11.90 3.25
C ASN A 71 -7.67 11.81 4.70
N GLN A 72 -8.17 10.65 5.13
CA GLN A 72 -8.58 10.41 6.53
C GLN A 72 -7.43 10.51 7.54
N SER A 73 -6.19 10.23 7.13
CA SER A 73 -4.99 10.32 7.97
C SER A 73 -4.04 11.47 7.58
N LEU A 74 -4.47 12.38 6.69
CA LEU A 74 -3.60 13.41 6.11
C LEU A 74 -3.04 14.37 7.16
N ALA A 75 -3.82 14.73 8.18
CA ALA A 75 -3.38 15.63 9.25
C ALA A 75 -2.28 15.00 10.11
N GLU A 76 -2.44 13.72 10.47
CA GLU A 76 -1.42 12.96 11.20
C GLU A 76 -0.16 12.79 10.34
N TYR A 77 -0.33 12.38 9.08
CA TYR A 77 0.76 12.25 8.13
C TYR A 77 1.58 13.54 8.00
N THR A 78 0.89 14.66 7.78
CA THR A 78 1.52 15.99 7.66
C THR A 78 2.30 16.34 8.92
N THR A 79 1.72 16.07 10.09
CA THR A 79 2.40 16.30 11.37
C THR A 79 3.68 15.48 11.45
N THR A 80 3.62 14.16 11.22
CA THR A 80 4.79 13.27 11.25
C THR A 80 5.88 13.74 10.30
N ILE A 81 5.56 13.97 9.02
CA ILE A 81 6.59 14.32 8.04
C ILE A 81 7.18 15.72 8.28
N THR A 82 6.48 16.61 8.97
CA THR A 82 6.97 17.96 9.29
C THR A 82 7.80 17.95 10.57
N THR A 83 7.32 17.32 11.64
CA THR A 83 7.89 17.49 12.99
C THR A 83 8.81 16.35 13.40
N ALA A 84 8.57 15.12 12.94
CA ALA A 84 9.36 13.95 13.34
C ALA A 84 10.66 13.83 12.53
N GLY A 85 11.71 13.35 13.20
CA GLY A 85 12.94 12.92 12.55
C GLY A 85 12.77 11.54 11.90
N ILE A 86 13.54 11.27 10.85
CA ILE A 86 13.67 9.90 10.32
C ILE A 86 14.54 9.11 11.29
N GLN A 87 14.00 8.01 11.81
CA GLN A 87 14.71 7.09 12.70
C GLN A 87 15.43 6.01 11.90
N ASP A 88 14.75 5.40 10.93
CA ASP A 88 15.30 4.36 10.08
C ASP A 88 14.61 4.35 8.71
N PHE A 89 15.23 3.68 7.72
CA PHE A 89 14.64 3.49 6.41
C PHE A 89 15.17 2.24 5.70
N GLU A 90 14.30 1.59 4.92
CA GLU A 90 14.64 0.45 4.06
C GLU A 90 14.21 0.74 2.63
N TYR A 91 15.02 0.35 1.64
CA TYR A 91 14.65 0.45 0.24
C TYR A 91 14.74 -0.90 -0.45
N LYS A 92 13.61 -1.40 -0.94
CA LYS A 92 13.51 -2.69 -1.61
C LYS A 92 12.52 -2.61 -2.75
N GLN A 93 12.93 -3.09 -3.93
CA GLN A 93 12.05 -3.19 -5.12
C GLN A 93 11.30 -1.90 -5.48
N SER A 94 11.93 -0.73 -5.34
CA SER A 94 11.31 0.61 -5.58
C SER A 94 10.27 1.03 -4.54
N VAL A 95 10.27 0.38 -3.38
CA VAL A 95 9.53 0.80 -2.19
C VAL A 95 10.52 1.34 -1.18
N LEU A 96 10.32 2.59 -0.75
CA LEU A 96 11.04 3.18 0.37
C LEU A 96 10.16 3.10 1.61
N LYS A 97 10.56 2.31 2.60
CA LYS A 97 9.99 2.31 3.94
C LYS A 97 10.73 3.33 4.79
N VAL A 98 10.01 4.17 5.53
CA VAL A 98 10.58 5.15 6.46
C VAL A 98 9.91 5.01 7.82
N SER A 99 10.71 4.82 8.85
CA SER A 99 10.29 4.79 10.25
C SER A 99 10.67 6.13 10.90
N PHE A 100 9.72 6.76 11.56
CA PHE A 100 9.86 8.08 12.18
C PHE A 100 10.01 7.97 13.69
N ALA A 101 10.65 8.97 14.30
CA ALA A 101 10.91 9.02 15.74
C ALA A 101 9.62 9.13 16.61
N ASP A 102 8.48 9.47 16.01
CA ASP A 102 7.16 9.46 16.66
C ASP A 102 6.50 8.07 16.66
N GLY A 103 7.20 7.04 16.14
CA GLY A 103 6.73 5.66 16.05
C GLY A 103 5.91 5.35 14.80
N ASN A 104 5.63 6.35 13.95
CA ASN A 104 4.91 6.12 12.71
C ASN A 104 5.82 5.55 11.61
N GLU A 105 5.26 4.68 10.79
CA GLU A 105 5.95 4.07 9.67
C GLU A 105 5.14 4.23 8.38
N TYR A 106 5.83 4.58 7.29
CA TYR A 106 5.22 4.77 5.98
C TYR A 106 6.02 4.09 4.88
N GLU A 107 5.31 3.54 3.90
CA GLU A 107 5.89 3.06 2.65
C GLU A 107 5.58 4.03 1.52
N TYR A 108 6.57 4.32 0.68
CA TYR A 108 6.47 5.13 -0.52
C TYR A 108 6.75 4.25 -1.75
N PHE A 109 5.81 4.21 -2.68
CA PHE A 109 5.83 3.31 -3.84
C PHE A 109 6.38 3.99 -5.09
N ASP A 110 6.95 3.17 -5.97
CA ASP A 110 7.52 3.57 -7.26
C ASP A 110 8.60 4.66 -7.13
N VAL A 111 9.30 4.71 -5.99
CA VAL A 111 10.44 5.60 -5.77
C VAL A 111 11.61 5.13 -6.63
N PRO A 112 12.09 5.90 -7.62
CA PRO A 112 13.18 5.47 -8.47
C PRO A 112 14.48 5.31 -7.68
N LYS A 113 15.31 4.32 -8.04
CA LYS A 113 16.62 4.10 -7.40
C LYS A 113 17.49 5.36 -7.40
N ALA A 114 17.44 6.17 -8.45
CA ALA A 114 18.17 7.43 -8.52
C ALA A 114 17.74 8.45 -7.44
N VAL A 115 16.45 8.49 -7.09
CA VAL A 115 15.94 9.35 -6.01
C VAL A 115 16.39 8.82 -4.66
N TYR A 116 16.33 7.50 -4.45
CA TYR A 116 16.86 6.87 -3.24
C TYR A 116 18.36 7.12 -3.03
N VAL A 117 19.18 6.99 -4.09
CA VAL A 117 20.62 7.27 -4.03
C VAL A 117 20.89 8.73 -3.63
N LYS A 118 20.09 9.68 -4.13
CA LYS A 118 20.20 11.09 -3.71
C LYS A 118 19.76 11.30 -2.26
N PHE A 119 18.73 10.57 -1.81
CA PHE A 119 18.24 10.64 -0.44
C PHE A 119 19.29 10.19 0.59
N ILE A 120 19.95 9.06 0.36
CA ILE A 120 20.95 8.54 1.31
C ILE A 120 22.25 9.35 1.34
N ASN A 121 22.56 10.07 0.26
CA ASN A 121 23.75 10.93 0.16
C ASN A 121 23.47 12.41 0.47
N ALA A 122 22.23 12.76 0.83
CA ALA A 122 21.89 14.14 1.16
C ALA A 122 22.41 14.52 2.55
N ASP A 123 22.89 15.76 2.70
CA ASP A 123 23.32 16.31 4.00
C ASP A 123 22.25 16.21 5.09
N SER A 124 20.98 16.20 4.69
CA SER A 124 19.85 15.96 5.57
C SER A 124 18.80 15.09 4.85
N PRO A 125 18.75 13.78 5.14
CA PRO A 125 17.77 12.87 4.56
C PRO A 125 16.33 13.36 4.78
N GLY A 126 16.01 13.84 5.99
CA GLY A 126 14.69 14.39 6.30
C GLY A 126 14.33 15.64 5.48
N ARG A 127 15.27 16.56 5.23
CA ARG A 127 15.01 17.73 4.37
C ARG A 127 14.82 17.31 2.91
N PHE A 128 15.64 16.38 2.43
CA PHE A 128 15.53 15.85 1.08
C PHE A 128 14.17 15.17 0.85
N ALA A 129 13.78 14.27 1.76
CA ALA A 129 12.56 13.51 1.64
C ALA A 129 11.29 14.39 1.65
N ARG A 130 11.24 15.44 2.49
CA ARG A 130 10.15 16.43 2.48
C ARG A 130 9.98 17.14 1.13
N ARG A 131 11.07 17.41 0.41
CA ARG A 131 11.05 18.15 -0.86
C ARG A 131 10.81 17.26 -2.07
N HIS A 132 11.21 16.00 -2.00
CA HIS A 132 11.33 15.16 -3.21
C HIS A 132 10.60 13.82 -3.10
N ILE A 133 10.13 13.42 -1.92
CA ILE A 133 9.57 12.07 -1.71
C ILE A 133 8.16 12.16 -1.13
N PHE A 134 8.00 12.77 0.04
CA PHE A 134 6.79 12.64 0.87
C PHE A 134 5.49 13.03 0.16
N SER A 135 5.50 14.14 -0.58
CA SER A 135 4.34 14.59 -1.36
C SER A 135 4.37 14.16 -2.84
N SER A 136 5.42 13.46 -3.28
CA SER A 136 5.66 13.15 -4.70
C SER A 136 5.30 11.72 -5.09
N TYR A 137 5.24 10.80 -4.12
CA TYR A 137 4.96 9.39 -4.37
C TYR A 137 3.70 8.93 -3.64
N VAL A 138 3.04 7.91 -4.21
CA VAL A 138 1.96 7.22 -3.51
C VAL A 138 2.54 6.58 -2.26
N TYR A 139 1.86 6.73 -1.13
CA TYR A 139 2.31 6.21 0.14
C TYR A 139 1.17 5.49 0.88
N ARG A 140 1.52 4.67 1.87
CA ARG A 140 0.57 4.16 2.88
C ARG A 140 1.20 4.20 4.27
N SER A 141 0.34 4.29 5.28
CA SER A 141 0.74 4.04 6.68
C SER A 141 0.87 2.54 6.92
N MET A 142 1.90 2.13 7.65
CA MET A 142 2.09 0.77 8.14
C MET A 142 1.52 0.57 9.54
N SER A 143 1.39 1.64 10.33
CA SER A 143 0.84 1.63 11.70
C SER A 143 -0.69 1.50 11.70
N ARG A 144 -1.38 2.06 10.70
CA ARG A 144 -2.80 1.84 10.48
C ARG A 144 -2.98 0.69 9.48
N LEU A 145 -3.02 -0.55 9.99
CA LEU A 145 -3.72 -1.62 9.28
C LEU A 145 -5.13 -1.11 9.00
N VAL A 146 -5.41 -0.79 7.73
CA VAL A 146 -6.69 -0.21 7.37
C VAL A 146 -7.79 -1.14 7.84
N ALA A 147 -8.71 -0.52 8.59
CA ALA A 147 -9.92 -1.08 9.15
C ALA A 147 -10.31 -2.44 8.55
N THR A 148 -10.40 -3.45 9.42
CA THR A 148 -11.31 -4.58 9.26
C THR A 148 -12.63 -4.07 8.67
N ALA A 149 -12.92 -4.50 7.44
CA ALA A 149 -14.03 -4.02 6.62
C ALA A 149 -15.41 -4.48 7.09
#